data_AF-A0A554W2R3-F1
#
_entry.id   AF-A0A554W2R3-F1
#
_cell.length_a   1.000
_cell.length_b   1.000
_cell.length_c   1.000
_cell.angle_alpha   90.00
_cell.angle_beta   90.00
_cell.angle_gamma   90.00
#
_symmetry.space_group_name_H-M   'P 1'
#
loop_
_entity.id
_entity.type
_entity.pdbx_description
1 polymer ?
#
loop_
_entity_poly.entity_id
_entity_poly.type
_entity_poly.pdbx_seq_one_letter_code
_entity_poly.pdbx_strand_id
1 'polypeptide(L)'
;MYRGGLTRGQIAKLVGAARSTVGYHLAAARAADPQLQSAHEAAAALKTAHTATAAGLEHMRELVDFIQSTGRYPSRASTNDSERSLAAWLQRRREEARDGTLALAYRDGLAALPDWQTPPRAEADEAKWHQRLAALTAYRAAGHDWPRHKATTTGVEHDLGVWLHSQRSKLHCGELDEEKVQDLDRTLPGWREGRQRGRKPRAGS
;
A
#
# COMPACT_ATOMS: atom_id res chain seq x y z
N MET A 1 22.55 -6.27 28.33
CA MET A 1 21.38 -5.47 28.79
C MET A 1 21.10 -4.27 27.87
N TYR A 2 22.00 -3.30 27.75
CA TYR A 2 21.81 -2.13 26.89
C TYR A 2 21.70 -2.47 25.40
N ARG A 3 22.60 -3.30 24.87
CA ARG A 3 22.56 -3.82 23.49
C ARG A 3 21.23 -4.50 23.11
N GLY A 4 20.50 -5.03 24.10
CA GLY A 4 19.19 -5.68 23.91
C GLY A 4 17.99 -4.72 24.03
N GLY A 5 18.21 -3.42 23.81
CA GLY A 5 17.15 -2.39 23.79
C GLY A 5 16.66 -1.92 25.17
N LEU A 6 17.32 -2.29 26.27
CA LEU A 6 16.95 -1.79 27.61
C LEU A 6 17.49 -0.37 27.83
N THR A 7 16.64 0.53 28.32
CA THR A 7 17.01 1.91 28.65
C THR A 7 17.86 1.98 29.93
N ARG A 8 18.63 3.07 30.08
CA ARG A 8 19.41 3.36 31.31
C ARG A 8 18.59 3.21 32.60
N GLY A 9 17.34 3.68 32.58
CA GLY A 9 16.44 3.59 33.73
C GLY A 9 16.02 2.17 34.06
N GLN A 10 15.75 1.34 33.04
CA GLN A 10 15.41 -0.07 33.22
C GLN A 10 16.60 -0.88 33.73
N ILE A 11 17.80 -0.60 33.22
CA ILE A 11 19.04 -1.26 33.68
C ILE A 11 19.31 -0.90 35.15
N ALA A 12 19.22 0.39 35.51
CA ALA A 12 19.38 0.86 36.88
C ALA A 12 18.43 0.14 37.86
N LYS A 13 17.16 -0.03 37.47
CA LYS A 13 16.17 -0.76 38.28
C LYS A 13 16.50 -2.26 38.39
N LEU A 14 16.93 -2.89 37.30
CA LEU A 14 17.27 -4.32 37.28
C LEU A 14 18.51 -4.66 38.12
N VAL A 15 19.53 -3.79 38.07
CA VAL A 15 20.80 -4.01 38.77
C VAL A 15 20.85 -3.36 40.16
N GLY A 16 19.79 -2.68 40.59
CA GLY A 16 19.73 -1.98 41.88
C GLY A 16 20.74 -0.83 42.00
N ALA A 17 21.10 -0.18 40.90
CA ALA A 17 22.14 0.86 40.86
C ALA A 17 21.58 2.24 40.52
N ALA A 18 22.33 3.30 40.87
CA ALA A 18 21.96 4.67 40.51
C ALA A 18 22.01 4.89 38.99
N ARG A 19 21.05 5.66 38.46
CA ARG A 19 20.97 5.99 37.02
C ARG A 19 22.22 6.71 36.50
N SER A 20 22.86 7.51 37.35
CA SER A 20 24.12 8.21 37.07
C SER A 20 25.27 7.21 36.83
N THR A 21 25.43 6.24 37.73
CA THR A 21 26.45 5.18 37.64
C THR A 21 26.26 4.35 36.37
N VAL A 22 25.02 3.92 36.07
CA VAL A 22 24.72 3.21 34.82
C VAL A 22 25.01 4.09 33.61
N GLY A 23 24.67 5.39 33.65
CA GLY A 23 24.96 6.33 32.58
C GLY A 23 26.46 6.46 32.27
N TYR A 24 27.29 6.54 33.31
CA TYR A 24 28.75 6.59 33.18
C TYR A 24 29.31 5.33 32.49
N HIS A 25 28.90 4.14 32.96
CA HIS A 25 29.35 2.88 32.35
C HIS A 25 28.86 2.70 30.91
N LEU A 26 27.65 3.18 30.57
CA LEU A 26 27.15 3.14 29.19
C LEU A 26 27.91 4.10 28.27
N ALA A 27 28.33 5.27 28.76
CA ALA A 27 29.16 6.19 27.99
C ALA A 27 30.53 5.56 27.68
N ALA A 28 31.18 4.95 28.68
CA ALA A 28 32.42 4.22 28.49
C ALA A 28 32.25 3.02 27.53
N ALA A 29 31.16 2.26 27.64
CA ALA A 29 30.88 1.12 26.77
C ALA A 29 30.62 1.53 25.31
N ARG A 30 29.97 2.67 25.05
CA ARG A 30 29.78 3.22 23.69
C ARG A 30 31.08 3.74 23.08
N ALA A 31 31.98 4.28 23.90
CA ALA A 31 33.29 4.72 23.44
C ALA A 31 34.18 3.51 23.05
N ALA A 32 34.04 2.38 23.75
CA ALA A 32 34.76 1.15 23.45
C ALA A 32 34.15 0.33 22.29
N ASP A 33 32.82 0.38 22.11
CA ASP A 33 32.11 -0.27 20.99
C ASP A 33 31.12 0.70 20.33
N PRO A 34 31.50 1.34 19.21
CA PRO A 34 30.62 2.25 18.47
C PRO A 34 29.35 1.58 17.91
N GLN A 35 29.35 0.27 17.68
CA GLN A 35 28.18 -0.46 17.17
C GLN A 35 27.14 -0.69 18.27
N LEU A 36 27.51 -0.56 19.55
CA LEU A 36 26.63 -0.79 20.69
C LEU A 36 25.36 0.07 20.66
N GLN A 37 25.48 1.33 20.20
CA GLN A 37 24.36 2.25 20.06
C GLN A 37 23.40 1.81 18.96
N SER A 38 23.93 1.49 17.77
CA SER A 38 23.12 1.01 16.65
C SER A 38 22.40 -0.32 16.95
N ALA A 39 23.06 -1.24 17.66
CA ALA A 39 22.46 -2.49 18.09
C ALA A 39 21.38 -2.30 19.17
N HIS A 40 21.58 -1.35 20.09
CA HIS A 40 20.55 -0.94 21.05
C HIS A 40 19.31 -0.38 20.33
N GLU A 41 19.51 0.51 19.36
CA GLU A 41 18.42 1.12 18.58
C GLU A 41 17.67 0.07 17.76
N ALA A 42 18.37 -0.84 17.09
CA ALA A 42 17.75 -1.94 16.36
C ALA A 42 16.93 -2.86 17.29
N ALA A 43 17.46 -3.22 18.46
CA ALA A 43 16.76 -4.06 19.42
C ALA A 43 15.57 -3.35 20.09
N ALA A 44 15.67 -2.04 20.32
CA ALA A 44 14.59 -1.22 20.86
C ALA A 44 13.48 -0.99 19.83
N ALA A 45 13.83 -0.79 18.56
CA ALA A 45 12.90 -0.73 17.44
C ALA A 45 12.15 -2.06 17.29
N LEU A 46 12.86 -3.19 17.38
CA LEU A 46 12.24 -4.52 17.38
C LEU A 46 11.25 -4.67 18.55
N LYS A 47 11.64 -4.34 19.78
CA LYS A 47 10.73 -4.41 20.95
C LYS A 47 9.50 -3.51 20.83
N THR A 48 9.69 -2.29 20.35
CA THR A 48 8.59 -1.33 20.16
C THR A 48 7.65 -1.82 19.07
N ALA A 49 8.20 -2.32 17.94
CA ALA A 49 7.44 -2.98 16.91
C ALA A 49 6.65 -4.17 17.47
N HIS A 50 7.19 -4.94 18.41
CA HIS A 50 6.52 -6.09 19.00
C HIS A 50 5.47 -5.75 20.08
N THR A 51 5.39 -4.50 20.57
CA THR A 51 4.49 -4.16 21.68
C THR A 51 3.25 -3.45 21.16
N ALA A 52 2.11 -4.14 21.15
CA ALA A 52 0.82 -3.52 20.90
C ALA A 52 0.44 -2.58 22.07
N THR A 53 -0.10 -1.41 21.75
CA THR A 53 -0.62 -0.46 22.74
C THR A 53 -2.07 -0.81 23.08
N ALA A 54 -2.51 -0.50 24.31
CA ALA A 54 -3.89 -0.76 24.72
C ALA A 54 -4.91 -0.08 23.78
N ALA A 55 -4.66 1.17 23.39
CA ALA A 55 -5.50 1.89 22.42
C ALA A 55 -5.50 1.23 21.02
N GLY A 56 -4.38 0.67 20.58
CA GLY A 56 -4.34 -0.02 19.28
C GLY A 56 -5.05 -1.38 19.32
N LEU A 57 -5.03 -2.08 20.45
CA LEU A 57 -5.83 -3.30 20.63
C LEU A 57 -7.33 -2.99 20.65
N GLU A 58 -7.72 -1.84 21.19
CA GLU A 58 -9.12 -1.41 21.16
C GLU A 58 -9.57 -1.08 19.74
N HIS A 59 -8.80 -0.30 18.97
CA HIS A 59 -9.10 -0.05 17.56
C HIS A 59 -9.15 -1.33 16.72
N MET A 60 -8.35 -2.34 17.05
CA MET A 60 -8.42 -3.65 16.41
C MET A 60 -9.75 -4.35 16.71
N ARG A 61 -10.24 -4.30 17.95
CA ARG A 61 -11.55 -4.86 18.32
C ARG A 61 -12.69 -4.12 17.62
N GLU A 62 -12.68 -2.80 17.68
CA GLU A 62 -13.66 -1.95 16.98
C GLU A 62 -13.69 -2.25 15.47
N LEU A 63 -12.52 -2.47 14.86
CA LEU A 63 -12.43 -2.84 13.45
C LEU A 63 -13.04 -4.22 13.18
N VAL A 64 -12.72 -5.22 13.99
CA VAL A 64 -13.26 -6.58 13.84
C VAL A 64 -14.78 -6.55 14.00
N ASP A 65 -15.30 -5.87 15.02
CA ASP A 65 -16.74 -5.73 15.26
C ASP A 65 -17.45 -5.00 14.11
N PHE A 66 -16.80 -3.95 13.56
CA PHE A 66 -17.32 -3.25 12.39
C PHE A 66 -17.43 -4.16 11.17
N ILE A 67 -16.40 -4.96 10.89
CA ILE A 67 -16.40 -5.86 9.73
C ILE A 67 -17.39 -7.00 9.93
N GLN A 68 -17.50 -7.55 11.14
CA GLN A 68 -18.47 -8.59 11.46
C GLN A 68 -19.92 -8.10 11.35
N SER A 69 -20.20 -6.86 11.77
CA SER A 69 -21.54 -6.28 11.71
C SER A 69 -21.94 -5.80 10.32
N THR A 70 -21.00 -5.24 9.54
CA THR A 70 -21.31 -4.63 8.25
C THR A 70 -20.95 -5.50 7.05
N GLY A 71 -20.12 -6.53 7.25
CA GLY A 71 -19.57 -7.37 6.18
C GLY A 71 -18.59 -6.64 5.26
N ARG A 72 -18.16 -5.41 5.61
CA ARG A 72 -17.29 -4.57 4.77
C ARG A 72 -16.19 -3.92 5.59
N TYR A 73 -15.10 -3.55 4.91
CA TYR A 73 -14.05 -2.74 5.50
C TYR A 73 -14.48 -1.27 5.68
N PRO A 74 -13.97 -0.58 6.71
CA PRO A 74 -14.26 0.83 6.92
C PRO A 74 -13.66 1.70 5.81
N SER A 75 -14.39 2.76 5.44
CA SER A 75 -14.01 3.66 4.36
C SER A 75 -13.53 5.01 4.90
N ARG A 76 -12.43 5.52 4.34
CA ARG A 76 -11.94 6.89 4.60
C ARG A 76 -12.89 7.97 4.05
N ALA A 77 -13.78 7.62 3.13
CA ALA A 77 -14.78 8.51 2.56
C ALA A 77 -16.12 8.49 3.32
N SER A 78 -16.21 7.75 4.43
CA SER A 78 -17.44 7.69 5.23
C SER A 78 -17.74 9.04 5.91
N THR A 79 -19.03 9.34 6.05
CA THR A 79 -19.50 10.51 6.82
C THR A 79 -19.31 10.33 8.33
N ASN A 80 -19.11 9.09 8.81
CA ASN A 80 -18.89 8.78 10.22
C ASN A 80 -17.41 8.92 10.60
N ASP A 81 -17.13 9.76 11.60
CA ASP A 81 -15.79 10.03 12.10
C ASP A 81 -15.08 8.79 12.65
N SER A 82 -15.81 7.93 13.37
CA SER A 82 -15.27 6.67 13.91
C SER A 82 -14.87 5.73 12.78
N GLU A 83 -15.68 5.61 11.73
CA GLU A 83 -15.35 4.79 10.57
C GLU A 83 -14.10 5.31 9.84
N ARG A 84 -13.99 6.63 9.65
CA ARG A 84 -12.79 7.23 9.05
C ARG A 84 -11.53 6.98 9.88
N SER A 85 -11.66 7.05 11.21
CA SER A 85 -10.57 6.75 12.14
C SER A 85 -10.10 5.31 12.01
N LEU A 86 -11.03 4.34 12.02
CA LEU A 86 -10.74 2.92 11.81
C LEU A 86 -10.09 2.65 10.45
N ALA A 87 -10.58 3.31 9.39
CA ALA A 87 -10.01 3.19 8.05
C ALA A 87 -8.57 3.73 7.98
N ALA A 88 -8.28 4.85 8.66
CA ALA A 88 -6.94 5.41 8.74
C ALA A 88 -6.00 4.53 9.59
N TRP A 89 -6.50 3.98 10.70
CA TRP A 89 -5.76 3.06 11.55
C TRP A 89 -5.39 1.77 10.79
N LEU A 90 -6.34 1.14 10.10
CA LEU A 90 -6.11 -0.05 9.29
C LEU A 90 -5.11 0.21 8.16
N GLN A 91 -5.20 1.36 7.50
CA GLN A 91 -4.22 1.75 6.47
C GLN A 91 -2.80 1.79 7.03
N ARG A 92 -2.60 2.38 8.22
CA ARG A 92 -1.29 2.42 8.86
C ARG A 92 -0.75 1.02 9.20
N ARG A 93 -1.61 0.11 9.66
CA ARG A 93 -1.21 -1.28 9.94
C ARG A 93 -0.83 -2.06 8.68
N ARG A 94 -1.50 -1.79 7.56
CA ARG A 94 -1.10 -2.35 6.25
C ARG A 94 0.27 -1.86 5.79
N GLU A 95 0.56 -0.57 5.99
CA GLU A 95 1.88 0.00 5.68
C GLU A 95 2.96 -0.64 6.56
N GLU A 96 2.75 -0.72 7.86
CA GLU A 96 3.67 -1.42 8.78
C GLU A 96 3.84 -2.91 8.45
N ALA A 97 2.79 -3.58 7.94
CA ALA A 97 2.88 -4.97 7.51
C ALA A 97 3.79 -5.12 6.29
N ARG A 98 3.68 -4.20 5.31
CA ARG A 98 4.53 -4.16 4.11
C ARG A 98 5.98 -3.83 4.48
N ASP A 99 6.18 -2.96 5.44
CA ASP A 99 7.51 -2.57 5.94
C ASP A 99 8.12 -3.62 6.89
N GLY A 100 7.36 -4.67 7.25
CA GLY A 100 7.80 -5.71 8.18
C GLY A 100 7.92 -5.26 9.64
N THR A 101 7.39 -4.09 9.99
CA THR A 101 7.46 -3.49 11.33
C THR A 101 6.18 -3.68 12.15
N LEU A 102 5.18 -4.36 11.61
CA LEU A 102 3.90 -4.58 12.29
C LEU A 102 4.08 -5.46 13.54
N ALA A 103 3.44 -5.06 14.64
CA ALA A 103 3.41 -5.85 15.85
C ALA A 103 2.77 -7.22 15.64
N LEU A 104 3.42 -8.27 16.15
CA LEU A 104 2.90 -9.63 16.09
C LEU A 104 1.46 -9.73 16.61
N ALA A 105 1.16 -9.07 17.73
CA ALA A 105 -0.19 -9.06 18.28
C ALA A 105 -1.25 -8.45 17.33
N TYR A 106 -0.90 -7.40 16.57
CA TYR A 106 -1.80 -6.86 15.55
C TYR A 106 -1.88 -7.75 14.33
N ARG A 107 -0.74 -8.31 13.90
CA ARG A 107 -0.70 -9.23 12.76
C ARG A 107 -1.59 -10.45 13.01
N ASP A 108 -1.47 -11.08 14.17
CA ASP A 108 -2.21 -12.28 14.51
C ASP A 108 -3.71 -11.97 14.69
N GLY A 109 -4.06 -10.82 15.27
CA GLY A 109 -5.46 -10.38 15.37
C GLY A 109 -6.10 -10.00 14.03
N LEU A 110 -5.35 -9.32 13.16
CA LEU A 110 -5.83 -8.95 11.81
C LEU A 110 -5.85 -10.15 10.85
N ALA A 111 -5.00 -11.16 11.05
CA ALA A 111 -5.00 -12.38 10.23
C ALA A 111 -6.33 -13.16 10.27
N ALA A 112 -7.19 -12.91 11.27
CA ALA A 112 -8.55 -13.45 11.30
C ALA A 112 -9.50 -12.81 10.28
N LEU A 113 -9.14 -11.66 9.71
CA LEU A 113 -9.94 -10.92 8.73
C LEU A 113 -9.53 -11.31 7.29
N PRO A 114 -10.50 -11.59 6.40
CA PRO A 114 -10.20 -12.02 5.03
C PRO A 114 -9.62 -10.86 4.21
N ASP A 115 -8.49 -11.08 3.56
CA ASP A 115 -7.83 -10.10 2.66
C ASP A 115 -7.55 -8.72 3.29
N TRP A 116 -7.39 -8.67 4.62
CA TRP A 116 -7.19 -7.42 5.33
C TRP A 116 -5.95 -6.65 4.89
N GLN A 117 -4.98 -7.28 4.25
CA GLN A 117 -3.76 -6.63 3.74
C GLN A 117 -4.01 -5.85 2.44
N THR A 118 -5.07 -6.17 1.71
CA THR A 118 -5.44 -5.51 0.46
C THR A 118 -6.11 -4.18 0.80
N PRO A 119 -5.56 -3.02 0.39
CA PRO A 119 -6.20 -1.75 0.67
C PRO A 119 -7.48 -1.61 -0.19
N PRO A 120 -8.58 -1.05 0.36
CA PRO A 120 -9.80 -0.75 -0.39
C PRO A 120 -9.54 0.13 -1.62
N ARG A 121 -8.47 0.93 -1.58
CA ARG A 121 -8.03 1.71 -2.74
C ARG A 121 -7.52 0.81 -3.86
N ALA A 122 -6.77 -0.25 -3.57
CA ALA A 122 -6.35 -1.21 -4.58
C ALA A 122 -7.56 -1.94 -5.16
N GLU A 123 -8.51 -2.42 -4.33
CA GLU A 123 -9.75 -3.03 -4.84
C GLU A 123 -10.58 -2.06 -5.68
N ALA A 124 -10.73 -0.80 -5.23
CA ALA A 124 -11.48 0.21 -5.97
C ALA A 124 -10.76 0.62 -7.26
N ASP A 125 -9.44 0.69 -7.25
CA ASP A 125 -8.63 0.99 -8.43
C ASP A 125 -8.67 -0.20 -9.41
N GLU A 126 -8.68 -1.44 -8.92
CA GLU A 126 -8.86 -2.67 -9.72
C GLU A 126 -10.26 -2.73 -10.33
N ALA A 127 -11.31 -2.47 -9.54
CA ALA A 127 -12.69 -2.40 -10.02
C ALA A 127 -12.85 -1.31 -11.10
N LYS A 128 -12.25 -0.12 -10.89
CA LYS A 128 -12.23 0.94 -11.91
C LYS A 128 -11.44 0.51 -13.15
N TRP A 129 -10.34 -0.22 -12.98
CA TRP A 129 -9.55 -0.73 -14.09
C TRP A 129 -10.38 -1.69 -14.95
N HIS A 130 -11.05 -2.67 -14.34
CA HIS A 130 -11.96 -3.58 -15.03
C HIS A 130 -13.16 -2.86 -15.67
N GLN A 131 -13.75 -1.86 -15.01
CA GLN A 131 -14.81 -1.05 -15.60
C GLN A 131 -14.35 -0.30 -16.85
N ARG A 132 -13.14 0.28 -16.83
CA ARG A 132 -12.58 0.98 -17.99
C ARG A 132 -12.21 0.00 -19.11
N LEU A 133 -11.73 -1.19 -18.77
CA LEU A 133 -11.49 -2.27 -19.74
C LEU A 133 -12.79 -2.69 -20.43
N ALA A 134 -13.86 -2.92 -19.66
CA ALA A 134 -15.18 -3.26 -20.17
C ALA A 134 -15.74 -2.14 -21.06
N ALA A 135 -15.63 -0.88 -20.64
CA ALA A 135 -16.06 0.27 -21.43
C ALA A 135 -15.27 0.40 -22.74
N LEU A 136 -13.95 0.16 -22.73
CA LEU A 136 -13.12 0.17 -23.94
C LEU A 136 -13.47 -0.99 -24.88
N THR A 137 -13.75 -2.16 -24.32
CA THR A 137 -14.18 -3.34 -25.08
C THR A 137 -15.53 -3.09 -25.74
N ALA A 138 -16.50 -2.54 -25.01
CA ALA A 138 -17.79 -2.15 -25.56
C ALA A 138 -17.66 -1.07 -26.66
N TYR A 139 -16.79 -0.09 -26.45
CA TYR A 139 -16.51 0.95 -27.45
C TYR A 139 -15.94 0.35 -28.75
N ARG A 140 -15.02 -0.62 -28.65
CA ARG A 140 -14.46 -1.34 -29.82
C ARG A 140 -15.50 -2.26 -30.48
N ALA A 141 -16.32 -2.95 -29.69
CA ALA A 141 -17.39 -3.82 -30.18
C ALA A 141 -18.49 -3.04 -30.92
N ALA A 142 -18.74 -1.78 -30.54
CA ALA A 142 -19.66 -0.88 -31.24
C ALA A 142 -19.14 -0.39 -32.61
N GLY A 143 -17.97 -0.86 -33.06
CA GLY A 143 -17.38 -0.52 -34.35
C GLY A 143 -16.56 0.76 -34.34
N HIS A 144 -16.31 1.35 -33.17
CA HIS A 144 -15.44 2.51 -33.07
C HIS A 144 -13.95 2.11 -33.18
N ASP A 145 -13.18 2.96 -33.87
CA ASP A 145 -11.73 2.86 -33.96
C ASP A 145 -11.08 3.24 -32.61
N TRP A 146 -9.77 3.01 -32.40
CA TRP A 146 -9.16 3.24 -31.08
C TRP A 146 -9.37 4.68 -30.56
N PRO A 147 -9.68 4.86 -29.26
CA PRO A 147 -9.97 6.16 -28.69
C PRO A 147 -8.74 7.09 -28.70
N ARG A 148 -9.00 8.40 -28.82
CA ARG A 148 -7.97 9.44 -28.88
C ARG A 148 -7.87 10.21 -27.57
N HIS A 149 -6.64 10.40 -27.07
CA HIS A 149 -6.36 11.23 -25.89
C HIS A 149 -6.19 12.72 -26.21
N LYS A 150 -6.36 13.15 -27.48
CA LYS A 150 -6.14 14.55 -27.87
C LYS A 150 -7.23 15.45 -27.29
N ALA A 151 -6.87 16.69 -26.98
CA ALA A 151 -7.74 17.71 -26.38
C ALA A 151 -8.98 18.06 -27.22
N THR A 152 -8.99 17.73 -28.52
CA THR A 152 -10.14 17.94 -29.43
C THR A 152 -11.22 16.86 -29.32
N THR A 153 -10.92 15.74 -28.65
CA THR A 153 -11.88 14.68 -28.36
C THR A 153 -12.53 14.99 -27.01
N THR A 154 -13.87 14.97 -26.93
CA THR A 154 -14.63 15.22 -25.70
C THR A 154 -15.44 13.98 -25.31
N GLY A 155 -15.74 13.86 -24.01
CA GLY A 155 -16.55 12.77 -23.46
C GLY A 155 -15.83 11.43 -23.35
N VAL A 156 -16.58 10.34 -23.51
CA VAL A 156 -16.14 8.96 -23.21
C VAL A 156 -14.91 8.53 -24.04
N GLU A 157 -14.79 8.99 -25.29
CA GLU A 157 -13.61 8.68 -26.13
C GLU A 157 -12.32 9.29 -25.55
N HIS A 158 -12.37 10.51 -25.00
CA HIS A 158 -11.20 11.16 -24.42
C HIS A 158 -10.72 10.42 -23.17
N ASP A 159 -11.64 10.12 -22.25
CA ASP A 159 -11.36 9.39 -21.01
C ASP A 159 -10.73 8.03 -21.29
N LEU A 160 -11.30 7.27 -22.22
CA LEU A 160 -10.77 5.97 -22.63
C LEU A 160 -9.40 6.10 -23.31
N GLY A 161 -9.20 7.16 -24.10
CA GLY A 161 -7.93 7.47 -24.74
C GLY A 161 -6.82 7.79 -23.73
N VAL A 162 -7.12 8.61 -22.72
CA VAL A 162 -6.19 8.94 -21.62
C VAL A 162 -5.88 7.71 -20.77
N TRP A 163 -6.89 6.89 -20.47
CA TRP A 163 -6.70 5.64 -19.73
C TRP A 163 -5.79 4.67 -20.49
N LEU A 164 -6.06 4.44 -21.78
CA LEU A 164 -5.25 3.57 -22.63
C LEU A 164 -3.81 4.07 -22.78
N HIS A 165 -3.62 5.39 -22.91
CA HIS A 165 -2.29 6.00 -22.93
C HIS A 165 -1.53 5.76 -21.61
N SER A 166 -2.21 5.93 -20.47
CA SER A 166 -1.64 5.64 -19.14
C SER A 166 -1.22 4.16 -19.01
N GLN A 167 -2.02 3.20 -19.50
CA GLN A 167 -1.64 1.78 -19.47
C GLN A 167 -0.39 1.49 -20.31
N ARG A 168 -0.29 2.07 -21.52
CA ARG A 168 0.91 1.92 -22.36
C ARG A 168 2.15 2.54 -21.74
N SER A 169 2.00 3.69 -21.09
CA SER A 169 3.09 4.35 -20.35
C SER A 169 3.60 3.44 -19.23
N LYS A 170 2.69 2.89 -18.41
CA LYS A 170 3.05 1.93 -17.34
C LYS A 170 3.72 0.67 -17.88
N LEU A 171 3.24 0.11 -19.00
CA LEU A 171 3.89 -1.02 -19.66
C LEU A 171 5.33 -0.67 -20.07
N HIS A 172 5.55 0.51 -20.64
CA HIS A 172 6.88 0.95 -21.07
C HIS A 172 7.83 1.17 -19.88
N CYS A 173 7.31 1.66 -18.75
CA CYS A 173 8.07 1.80 -17.51
C CYS A 173 8.26 0.49 -16.73
N GLY A 174 7.61 -0.61 -17.14
CA GLY A 174 7.65 -1.88 -16.40
C GLY A 174 6.84 -1.88 -15.10
N GLU A 175 5.90 -0.94 -14.94
CA GLU A 175 5.07 -0.76 -13.73
C GLU A 175 3.65 -1.34 -13.90
N LEU A 176 3.38 -2.03 -15.00
CA LEU A 176 2.08 -2.65 -15.26
C LEU A 176 2.11 -4.12 -14.85
N ASP A 177 1.18 -4.52 -13.98
CA ASP A 177 1.03 -5.91 -13.55
C ASP A 177 0.89 -6.85 -14.75
N GLU A 178 1.57 -7.99 -14.72
CA GLU A 178 1.54 -8.97 -15.81
C GLU A 178 0.14 -9.51 -16.07
N GLU A 179 -0.68 -9.67 -15.03
CA GLU A 179 -2.08 -10.08 -15.15
C GLU A 179 -2.90 -9.07 -15.97
N LYS A 180 -2.71 -7.76 -15.73
CA LYS A 180 -3.37 -6.69 -16.48
C LYS A 180 -2.95 -6.67 -17.95
N VAL A 181 -1.69 -7.01 -18.22
CA VAL A 181 -1.19 -7.15 -19.59
C VAL A 181 -1.87 -8.31 -20.32
N GLN A 182 -1.96 -9.47 -19.66
CA GLN A 182 -2.63 -10.65 -20.22
C GLN A 182 -4.12 -10.38 -20.49
N ASP A 183 -4.80 -9.69 -19.58
CA ASP A 183 -6.19 -9.29 -19.75
C ASP A 183 -6.39 -8.35 -20.94
N LEU A 184 -5.53 -7.35 -21.09
CA LEU A 184 -5.57 -6.43 -22.22
C LEU A 184 -5.26 -7.11 -23.56
N ASP A 185 -4.27 -8.02 -23.59
CA ASP A 185 -3.92 -8.76 -24.80
C ASP A 185 -5.04 -9.71 -25.24
N ARG A 186 -5.73 -10.33 -24.27
CA ARG A 186 -6.87 -11.22 -24.51
C ARG A 186 -8.12 -10.48 -24.97
N THR A 187 -8.43 -9.35 -24.35
CA THR A 187 -9.70 -8.63 -24.61
C THR A 187 -9.59 -7.65 -25.77
N LEU A 188 -8.41 -7.08 -26.00
CA LEU A 188 -8.20 -5.97 -26.93
C LEU A 188 -6.93 -6.20 -27.78
N PRO A 189 -6.90 -7.18 -28.68
CA PRO A 189 -5.75 -7.41 -29.55
C PRO A 189 -5.38 -6.14 -30.33
N GLY A 190 -4.09 -5.77 -30.31
CA GLY A 190 -3.57 -4.55 -30.94
C GLY A 190 -3.63 -3.28 -30.05
N TRP A 191 -4.05 -3.39 -28.78
CA TRP A 191 -4.10 -2.25 -27.86
C TRP A 191 -2.75 -1.60 -27.60
N ARG A 192 -1.63 -2.30 -27.83
CA ARG A 192 -0.27 -1.79 -27.67
C ARG A 192 0.09 -0.77 -28.76
N GLU A 193 -0.33 -1.04 -30.00
CA GLU A 193 -0.01 -0.25 -31.19
C GLU A 193 -1.03 0.89 -31.38
N GLY A 194 -2.31 0.63 -31.11
CA GLY A 194 -3.39 1.59 -31.33
C GLY A 194 -3.67 1.86 -32.80
N ARG A 195 -4.26 3.03 -33.11
CA ARG A 195 -4.39 3.46 -34.51
C ARG A 195 -3.01 3.57 -35.13
N GLN A 196 -2.72 2.69 -36.08
CA GLN A 196 -1.57 2.91 -36.95
C GLN A 196 -1.79 4.25 -37.66
N ARG A 197 -0.84 5.18 -37.50
CA ARG A 197 -0.83 6.40 -38.31
C ARG A 197 -0.83 5.94 -39.75
N GLY A 198 -1.92 6.20 -40.46
CA GLY A 198 -1.97 6.00 -41.90
C GLY A 198 -0.82 6.76 -42.53
N ARG A 199 0.27 6.07 -42.86
CA ARG A 199 1.12 6.48 -43.95
C ARG A 199 0.23 6.31 -45.17
N LYS A 200 -0.35 7.42 -45.64
CA LYS A 200 -1.01 7.49 -46.95
C LYS A 200 -0.06 6.78 -47.93
N PRO A 201 -0.50 5.78 -48.71
CA PRO A 201 0.30 5.35 -49.85
C PRO A 201 0.52 6.61 -50.67
N ARG A 202 1.78 6.95 -50.97
CA ARG A 202 2.05 7.97 -51.98
C ARG A 202 1.44 7.39 -53.25
N ALA A 203 0.33 7.97 -53.70
CA ALA A 203 -0.09 7.81 -55.08
C ALA A 203 1.07 8.34 -55.93
N GLY A 204 1.88 7.43 -56.44
CA GLY A 204 2.98 7.67 -57.34
C GLY A 204 2.59 7.08 -58.68
N SER A 205 2.24 8.02 -59.58
CA SER A 205 2.22 8.02 -61.05
C SER A 205 2.10 6.70 -61.81
#